data_AF-A0AAE0YFZ3-F1
#
_entry.id   AF-A0AAE0YFZ3-F1
#
_cell.length_a   1.000
_cell.length_b   1.000
_cell.length_c   1.000
_cell.angle_alpha   90.00
_cell.angle_beta   90.00
_cell.angle_gamma   90.00
#
_symmetry.space_group_name_H-M   'P 1'
#
loop_
_entity.id
_entity.type
_entity.pdbx_description
1 polymer ?
#
loop_
_entity_poly.entity_id
_entity_poly.type
_entity_poly.pdbx_seq_one_letter_code
_entity_poly.pdbx_strand_id
1 'polypeptide(L)'
;MFGFTSCRTRCCSVKQGFDHKRQKPSLGFKMALSTLLALFALISYATSSLPPCGPSGRQCIKGRSECVGDNCECINPPYVWGDPYFMCYRKGEVAAECRNDPSLTTFNNETTNFPFPCRYLMTHIKQELKGRRRKVLGECEIKVHAFNKRGLGKVFTHGVDVAVKIKYSGTGTVIQRSVRKYGTASDGVNNFVVSSPDGPWTPPVMILYQDPPNKIELKCEENSDNNQLVLEFAACGIRITLVPYDIEDRIDQAQIPGLSVAVNCAH
;
A
#
# COMPACT_ATOMS: atom_id res chain seq x y z
N MET A 1 -20.91 25.96 18.08
CA MET A 1 -22.19 25.52 17.48
C MET A 1 -21.88 24.88 16.14
N PHE A 2 -21.78 23.54 16.09
CA PHE A 2 -21.58 22.81 14.84
C PHE A 2 -22.70 21.78 14.72
N GLY A 3 -23.54 21.95 13.71
CA GLY A 3 -24.64 21.06 13.39
C GLY A 3 -24.12 19.80 12.70
N PHE A 4 -24.56 18.65 13.18
CA PHE A 4 -24.37 17.36 12.53
C PHE A 4 -25.46 17.16 11.47
N THR A 5 -25.08 17.13 10.20
CA THR A 5 -25.96 16.68 9.12
C THR A 5 -25.84 15.16 8.96
N SER A 6 -26.94 14.49 9.28
CA SER A 6 -27.17 13.04 9.19
C SER A 6 -27.17 12.57 7.73
N CYS A 7 -26.31 11.61 7.38
CA CYS A 7 -26.36 10.88 6.12
C CYS A 7 -27.15 9.57 6.31
N ARG A 8 -28.33 9.47 5.68
CA ARG A 8 -29.24 8.30 5.75
C ARG A 8 -28.73 7.16 4.88
N THR A 9 -28.46 6.02 5.49
CA THR A 9 -28.21 4.72 4.83
C THR A 9 -29.54 4.12 4.34
N ARG A 10 -29.67 3.86 3.04
CA ARG A 10 -30.74 3.00 2.49
C ARG A 10 -30.20 1.57 2.37
N CYS A 11 -30.68 0.67 3.22
CA CYS A 11 -30.55 -0.77 3.05
C CYS A 11 -31.58 -1.25 2.00
N CYS A 12 -31.10 -1.86 0.92
CA CYS A 12 -31.95 -2.61 0.00
C CYS A 12 -32.02 -4.07 0.47
N SER A 13 -33.24 -4.48 0.85
CA SER A 13 -33.65 -5.85 1.06
C SER A 13 -34.05 -6.47 -0.28
N VAL A 14 -33.51 -7.64 -0.63
CA VAL A 14 -33.99 -8.43 -1.78
C VAL A 14 -34.33 -9.84 -1.30
N LYS A 15 -35.57 -10.20 -1.62
CA LYS A 15 -36.31 -11.39 -1.23
C LYS A 15 -35.70 -12.68 -1.78
N GLN A 16 -35.68 -13.70 -0.93
CA GLN A 16 -35.51 -15.09 -1.32
C GLN A 16 -36.77 -15.60 -2.05
N GLY A 17 -36.57 -16.23 -3.21
CA GLY A 17 -37.57 -17.02 -3.90
C GLY A 17 -37.02 -18.43 -4.09
N PHE A 18 -37.59 -19.38 -3.36
CA PHE A 18 -37.45 -20.82 -3.61
C PHE A 18 -38.24 -21.19 -4.86
N ASP A 19 -37.71 -22.08 -5.71
CA ASP A 19 -38.56 -23.13 -6.27
C ASP A 19 -37.81 -24.42 -6.59
N HIS A 20 -38.52 -25.52 -6.34
CA HIS A 20 -38.03 -26.88 -6.16
C HIS A 20 -38.15 -27.68 -7.47
N LYS A 21 -37.09 -28.37 -7.92
CA LYS A 21 -37.24 -29.64 -8.67
C LYS A 21 -36.16 -30.63 -8.24
N ARG A 22 -36.52 -31.57 -7.36
CA ARG A 22 -35.73 -32.77 -7.05
C ARG A 22 -35.96 -33.82 -8.13
N GLN A 23 -34.94 -34.08 -8.95
CA GLN A 23 -34.85 -35.33 -9.72
C GLN A 23 -34.22 -36.41 -8.85
N LYS A 24 -34.85 -37.59 -8.79
CA LYS A 24 -34.32 -38.80 -8.15
C LYS A 24 -33.38 -39.51 -9.14
N PRO A 25 -32.07 -39.66 -8.85
CA PRO A 25 -31.18 -40.48 -9.67
C PRO A 25 -31.30 -41.96 -9.31
N SER A 26 -31.34 -42.80 -10.34
CA SER A 26 -31.39 -44.25 -10.30
C SER A 26 -30.18 -44.86 -9.56
N LEU A 27 -30.48 -45.93 -8.82
CA LEU A 27 -29.59 -46.57 -7.85
C LEU A 27 -28.91 -47.79 -8.52
N GLY A 28 -27.91 -47.56 -9.36
CA GLY A 28 -27.25 -48.68 -10.06
C GLY A 28 -25.82 -48.47 -10.56
N PHE A 29 -25.23 -47.29 -10.33
CA PHE A 29 -23.91 -46.93 -10.89
C PHE A 29 -22.99 -46.16 -9.91
N LYS A 30 -23.29 -46.21 -8.60
CA LYS A 30 -22.77 -45.24 -7.62
C LYS A 30 -21.42 -45.56 -6.94
N MET A 31 -20.91 -46.80 -7.03
CA MET A 31 -19.64 -47.14 -6.34
C MET A 31 -18.38 -46.88 -7.18
N ALA A 32 -18.42 -47.03 -8.49
CA ALA A 32 -17.23 -46.81 -9.34
C ALA A 32 -17.00 -45.34 -9.69
N LEU A 33 -18.05 -44.51 -9.70
CA LEU A 33 -17.95 -43.10 -10.07
C LEU A 33 -17.51 -42.19 -8.92
N SER A 34 -17.83 -42.54 -7.66
CA SER A 34 -17.48 -41.74 -6.48
C SER A 34 -15.98 -41.79 -6.16
N THR A 35 -15.31 -42.92 -6.42
CA THR A 35 -13.86 -43.06 -6.23
C THR A 35 -13.07 -42.33 -7.32
N LEU A 36 -13.55 -42.30 -8.56
CA LEU A 36 -12.92 -41.56 -9.66
C LEU A 36 -13.05 -40.02 -9.46
N LEU A 37 -14.20 -39.54 -8.98
CA LEU A 37 -14.43 -38.12 -8.66
C LEU A 37 -13.58 -37.63 -7.47
N ALA A 38 -13.36 -38.46 -6.46
CA ALA A 38 -12.47 -38.14 -5.34
C ALA A 38 -11.00 -38.07 -5.76
N LEU A 39 -10.56 -38.92 -6.70
CA LEU A 39 -9.20 -38.87 -7.25
C LEU A 39 -8.97 -37.63 -8.12
N PHE A 40 -9.95 -37.23 -8.95
CA PHE A 40 -9.86 -35.97 -9.70
C PHE A 40 -9.88 -34.74 -8.80
N ALA A 41 -10.68 -34.73 -7.72
CA ALA A 41 -10.65 -33.65 -6.74
C ALA A 41 -9.29 -33.53 -6.02
N LEU A 42 -8.65 -34.66 -5.67
CA LEU A 42 -7.31 -34.66 -5.06
C LEU A 42 -6.20 -34.24 -6.04
N ILE A 43 -6.31 -34.60 -7.33
CA ILE A 43 -5.37 -34.15 -8.36
C ILE A 43 -5.55 -32.65 -8.66
N SER A 44 -6.77 -32.11 -8.60
CA SER A 44 -7.03 -30.67 -8.74
C SER A 44 -6.55 -29.82 -7.56
N TYR A 45 -6.27 -30.42 -6.39
CA TYR A 45 -5.60 -29.73 -5.28
C TYR A 45 -4.07 -29.74 -5.39
N ALA A 46 -3.50 -30.56 -6.28
CA ALA A 46 -2.04 -30.72 -6.45
C ALA A 46 -1.44 -29.87 -7.59
N THR A 47 -2.28 -29.13 -8.34
CA THR A 47 -1.85 -28.17 -9.38
C THR A 47 -2.64 -26.90 -9.12
N SER A 48 -2.10 -25.74 -8.74
CA SER A 48 -0.84 -25.13 -9.12
C SER A 48 -0.60 -23.93 -8.19
N SER A 49 0.25 -24.07 -7.17
CA SER A 49 0.94 -22.88 -6.66
C SER A 49 1.99 -22.54 -7.70
N LEU A 50 1.65 -21.62 -8.60
CA LEU A 50 2.64 -21.05 -9.53
C LEU A 50 3.83 -20.57 -8.69
N PRO A 51 5.08 -20.83 -9.11
CA PRO A 51 6.24 -20.44 -8.34
C PRO A 51 6.16 -18.92 -8.07
N PRO A 52 6.21 -18.48 -6.81
CA PRO A 52 6.23 -17.06 -6.39
C PRO A 52 7.44 -16.27 -6.89
N CYS A 53 8.23 -16.85 -7.79
CA CYS A 53 9.30 -16.24 -8.55
C CYS A 53 9.22 -16.73 -10.00
N GLY A 54 8.20 -16.29 -10.73
CA GLY A 54 7.99 -16.71 -12.11
C GLY A 54 7.11 -15.72 -12.88
N PRO A 55 7.03 -15.84 -14.22
CA PRO A 55 6.29 -14.91 -15.08
C PRO A 55 4.77 -14.86 -14.81
N SER A 56 4.24 -15.68 -13.90
CA SER A 56 2.82 -15.75 -13.54
C SER A 56 2.55 -15.77 -12.01
N GLY A 57 3.55 -15.49 -11.17
CA GLY A 57 3.42 -15.41 -9.71
C GLY A 57 3.68 -14.00 -9.16
N ARG A 58 3.41 -13.77 -7.85
CA ARG A 58 3.85 -12.54 -7.15
C ARG A 58 5.34 -12.29 -7.41
N GLN A 59 5.76 -11.05 -7.54
CA GLN A 59 7.14 -10.71 -7.88
C GLN A 59 7.87 -10.08 -6.69
N CYS A 60 9.12 -10.45 -6.52
CA CYS A 60 10.02 -9.82 -5.57
C CYS A 60 10.24 -8.35 -5.96
N ILE A 61 10.37 -7.46 -4.97
CA ILE A 61 10.73 -6.06 -5.15
C ILE A 61 12.17 -5.97 -5.70
N LYS A 62 12.31 -5.56 -6.96
CA LYS A 62 13.59 -5.41 -7.64
C LYS A 62 14.52 -4.49 -6.85
N GLY A 63 15.72 -5.01 -6.54
CA GLY A 63 16.76 -4.30 -5.80
C GLY A 63 16.54 -4.20 -4.27
N ARG A 64 15.48 -4.82 -3.74
CA ARG A 64 15.25 -4.91 -2.27
C ARG A 64 14.99 -6.31 -1.76
N SER A 65 14.50 -7.19 -2.61
CA SER A 65 14.30 -8.61 -2.35
C SER A 65 14.75 -9.42 -3.55
N GLU A 66 15.16 -10.65 -3.31
CA GLU A 66 15.59 -11.60 -4.32
C GLU A 66 14.84 -12.92 -4.18
N CYS A 67 14.84 -13.71 -5.24
CA CYS A 67 14.26 -15.03 -5.16
C CYS A 67 15.26 -16.03 -4.58
N VAL A 68 14.87 -16.70 -3.49
CA VAL A 68 15.62 -17.78 -2.86
C VAL A 68 14.74 -19.03 -2.89
N GLY A 69 15.05 -19.95 -3.81
CA GLY A 69 14.19 -21.09 -4.11
C GLY A 69 12.88 -20.64 -4.77
N ASP A 70 11.75 -20.90 -4.11
CA ASP A 70 10.41 -20.52 -4.57
C ASP A 70 9.84 -19.32 -3.78
N ASN A 71 10.62 -18.66 -2.92
CA ASN A 71 10.14 -17.55 -2.10
C ASN A 71 10.97 -16.30 -2.35
N CYS A 72 10.34 -15.13 -2.20
CA CYS A 72 11.08 -13.88 -2.14
C CYS A 72 11.63 -13.70 -0.73
N GLU A 73 12.87 -13.23 -0.62
CA GLU A 73 13.51 -12.86 0.63
C GLU A 73 14.10 -11.45 0.51
N CYS A 74 14.11 -10.66 1.59
CA CYS A 74 14.73 -9.34 1.56
C CYS A 74 16.25 -9.47 1.40
N ILE A 75 16.85 -8.69 0.49
CA ILE A 75 18.29 -8.69 0.23
C ILE A 75 19.01 -8.11 1.45
N ASN A 76 19.71 -8.98 2.18
CA ASN A 76 20.48 -8.62 3.36
C ASN A 76 21.99 -8.79 3.09
N PRO A 77 22.81 -7.73 3.15
CA PRO A 77 22.48 -6.32 3.44
C PRO A 77 21.98 -5.53 2.20
N PRO A 78 21.31 -4.37 2.38
CA PRO A 78 21.07 -3.66 3.63
C PRO A 78 19.66 -3.84 4.23
N TYR A 79 18.77 -4.62 3.61
CA TYR A 79 17.39 -4.80 4.06
C TYR A 79 17.29 -6.02 4.97
N VAL A 80 16.87 -5.81 6.22
CA VAL A 80 16.97 -6.82 7.27
C VAL A 80 15.61 -7.36 7.73
N TRP A 81 14.51 -6.73 7.33
CA TRP A 81 13.16 -7.14 7.68
C TRP A 81 12.11 -6.56 6.70
N GLY A 82 10.89 -7.08 6.73
CA GLY A 82 9.76 -6.62 5.93
C GLY A 82 9.03 -7.77 5.24
N ASP A 83 8.07 -7.41 4.37
CA ASP A 83 7.41 -8.35 3.48
C ASP A 83 8.02 -8.20 2.07
N PRO A 84 8.72 -9.22 1.55
CA PRO A 84 9.47 -9.13 0.30
C PRO A 84 8.59 -9.00 -0.95
N TYR A 85 7.27 -9.13 -0.82
CA TYR A 85 6.29 -8.87 -1.87
C TYR A 85 5.62 -7.49 -1.76
N PHE A 86 5.89 -6.76 -0.66
CA PHE A 86 5.37 -5.42 -0.43
C PHE A 86 6.50 -4.39 -0.22
N MET A 87 7.23 -4.50 0.89
CA MET A 87 8.32 -3.61 1.28
C MET A 87 9.36 -4.32 2.16
N CYS A 88 10.64 -4.11 1.82
CA CYS A 88 11.78 -4.45 2.66
C CYS A 88 12.44 -3.18 3.24
N TYR A 89 12.86 -3.26 4.49
CA TYR A 89 13.32 -2.15 5.31
C TYR A 89 14.75 -2.35 5.80
N ARG A 90 15.49 -1.23 5.88
CA ARG A 90 16.87 -1.23 6.37
C ARG A 90 16.92 -1.35 7.89
N LYS A 91 18.09 -1.72 8.41
CA LYS A 91 18.34 -1.68 9.86
C LYS A 91 18.12 -0.25 10.39
N GLY A 92 17.29 -0.11 11.42
CA GLY A 92 16.94 1.18 12.03
C GLY A 92 15.70 1.85 11.43
N GLU A 93 15.11 1.29 10.38
CA GLU A 93 13.79 1.71 9.91
C GLU A 93 12.68 1.00 10.68
N VAL A 94 11.61 1.74 10.99
CA VAL A 94 10.29 1.24 11.43
C VAL A 94 9.25 1.65 10.40
N ALA A 95 8.16 0.89 10.25
CA ALA A 95 7.14 1.20 9.27
C ALA A 95 5.73 1.02 9.81
N ALA A 96 4.82 1.86 9.31
CA ALA A 96 3.39 1.65 9.40
C ALA A 96 2.85 1.33 8.01
N GLU A 97 1.94 0.38 7.91
CA GLU A 97 1.46 -0.15 6.63
C GLU A 97 -0.06 -0.24 6.61
N CYS A 98 -0.66 0.05 5.46
CA CYS A 98 -2.05 -0.22 5.16
C CYS A 98 -2.13 -1.07 3.90
N ARG A 99 -2.54 -2.33 4.05
CA ARG A 99 -2.68 -3.28 2.93
C ARG A 99 -4.15 -3.44 2.55
N ASN A 100 -4.40 -3.87 1.31
CA ASN A 100 -5.76 -4.21 0.88
C ASN A 100 -6.29 -5.45 1.62
N ASP A 101 -7.62 -5.55 1.73
CA ASP A 101 -8.32 -6.43 2.69
C ASP A 101 -7.95 -6.05 4.14
N PRO A 102 -8.80 -5.28 4.83
CA PRO A 102 -8.34 -4.11 5.55
C PRO A 102 -7.44 -4.39 6.74
N SER A 103 -6.13 -4.33 6.52
CA SER A 103 -5.11 -4.57 7.55
C SER A 103 -4.26 -3.33 7.74
N LEU A 104 -4.24 -2.81 8.96
CA LEU A 104 -3.36 -1.74 9.38
C LEU A 104 -2.30 -2.31 10.32
N THR A 105 -1.03 -2.14 9.95
CA THR A 105 0.12 -2.46 10.79
C THR A 105 0.71 -1.17 11.34
N THR A 106 0.86 -1.06 12.66
CA THR A 106 1.43 0.13 13.33
C THR A 106 2.96 0.06 13.37
N PHE A 107 3.62 1.17 13.76
CA PHE A 107 5.08 1.20 13.96
C PHE A 107 5.60 0.21 15.02
N ASN A 108 4.72 -0.28 15.90
CA ASN A 108 5.04 -1.28 16.91
C ASN A 108 4.79 -2.71 16.41
N ASN A 109 4.56 -2.89 15.11
CA ASN A 109 4.25 -4.18 14.49
C ASN A 109 2.94 -4.82 15.01
N GLU A 110 2.00 -4.00 15.49
CA GLU A 110 0.65 -4.45 15.84
C GLU A 110 -0.24 -4.39 14.60
N THR A 111 -0.91 -5.49 14.28
CA THR A 111 -1.80 -5.59 13.12
C THR A 111 -3.25 -5.69 13.57
N THR A 112 -4.11 -4.83 13.01
CA THR A 112 -5.55 -4.88 13.25
C THR A 112 -6.33 -4.82 11.95
N ASN A 113 -7.48 -5.50 11.95
CA ASN A 113 -8.49 -5.25 10.95
C ASN A 113 -9.07 -3.85 11.19
N PHE A 114 -9.00 -2.97 10.20
CA PHE A 114 -9.41 -1.58 10.37
C PHE A 114 -10.51 -1.21 9.37
N PRO A 115 -11.75 -0.91 9.80
CA PRO A 115 -12.81 -0.52 8.87
C PRO A 115 -12.44 0.81 8.21
N PHE A 116 -11.91 0.72 6.99
CA PHE A 116 -11.33 1.83 6.27
C PHE A 116 -12.41 2.86 5.86
N PRO A 117 -12.49 4.05 6.49
CA PRO A 117 -13.35 5.12 6.01
C PRO A 117 -12.82 5.62 4.65
N CYS A 118 -13.57 6.48 3.96
CA CYS A 118 -13.13 7.03 2.67
C CYS A 118 -11.73 7.68 2.75
N ARG A 119 -11.39 8.32 3.87
CA ARG A 119 -10.08 8.95 4.13
C ARG A 119 -9.77 8.97 5.62
N TYR A 120 -8.54 8.69 6.02
CA TYR A 120 -8.11 8.67 7.42
C TYR A 120 -6.64 9.04 7.59
N LEU A 121 -6.28 9.63 8.72
CA LEU A 121 -4.89 9.93 9.08
C LEU A 121 -4.19 8.63 9.45
N MET A 122 -3.29 8.15 8.59
CA MET A 122 -2.52 6.94 8.82
C MET A 122 -1.39 7.19 9.81
N THR A 123 -0.70 8.32 9.66
CA THR A 123 0.39 8.68 10.58
C THR A 123 0.64 10.17 10.64
N HIS A 124 1.14 10.61 11.79
CA HIS A 124 1.60 11.97 12.04
C HIS A 124 2.96 11.89 12.74
N ILE A 125 4.01 12.29 12.02
CA ILE A 125 5.40 12.09 12.41
C ILE A 125 6.06 13.46 12.62
N LYS A 126 6.84 13.58 13.68
CA LYS A 126 7.74 14.71 13.91
C LYS A 126 9.17 14.18 13.99
N GLN A 127 10.08 14.75 13.20
CA GLN A 127 11.47 14.32 13.09
C GLN A 127 12.40 15.53 13.02
N GLU A 128 13.68 15.32 13.32
CA GLU A 128 14.70 16.33 13.09
C GLU A 128 14.95 16.53 11.59
N LEU A 129 15.06 17.78 11.16
CA LEU A 129 15.52 18.11 9.81
C LEU A 129 17.05 18.08 9.82
N LYS A 130 17.65 17.08 9.17
CA LYS A 130 19.10 16.94 9.07
C LYS A 130 19.58 17.31 7.67
N GLY A 131 20.52 18.25 7.64
CA GLY A 131 21.24 18.62 6.42
C GLY A 131 22.50 17.78 6.22
N ARG A 132 23.43 18.34 5.45
CA ARG A 132 24.75 17.72 5.20
C ARG A 132 25.47 17.35 6.51
N ARG A 133 26.10 16.17 6.53
CA ARG A 133 26.83 15.62 7.70
C ARG A 133 25.96 15.45 8.96
N ARG A 134 24.65 15.23 8.80
CA ARG A 134 23.70 15.02 9.91
C ARG A 134 23.56 16.21 10.87
N LYS A 135 23.91 17.42 10.43
CA LYS A 135 23.67 18.65 11.20
C LYS A 135 22.16 18.89 11.31
N VAL A 136 21.66 19.06 12.52
CA VAL A 136 20.26 19.45 12.76
C VAL A 136 20.08 20.91 12.32
N LEU A 137 19.17 21.14 11.39
CA LEU A 137 18.82 22.44 10.82
C LEU A 137 17.46 22.94 11.30
N GLY A 138 16.65 22.04 11.86
CA GLY A 138 15.25 22.32 12.18
C GLY A 138 14.45 21.08 12.51
N GLU A 139 13.15 21.18 12.27
CA GLU A 139 12.16 20.12 12.53
C GLU A 139 11.30 19.90 11.28
N CYS A 140 10.90 18.65 11.06
CA CYS A 140 9.93 18.24 10.06
C CYS A 140 8.68 17.70 10.76
N GLU A 141 7.51 18.10 10.30
CA GLU A 141 6.22 17.54 10.71
C GLU A 141 5.52 17.02 9.46
N ILE A 142 5.27 15.71 9.40
CA ILE A 142 4.68 15.02 8.26
C ILE A 142 3.35 14.39 8.69
N LYS A 143 2.29 14.63 7.93
CA LYS A 143 0.99 13.98 8.08
C LYS A 143 0.66 13.21 6.81
N VAL A 144 0.38 11.93 6.94
CA VAL A 144 0.01 11.05 5.84
C VAL A 144 -1.42 10.59 6.04
N HIS A 145 -2.31 10.91 5.11
CA HIS A 145 -3.64 10.34 5.07
C HIS A 145 -3.72 9.35 3.92
N ALA A 146 -4.30 8.19 4.19
CA ALA A 146 -4.71 7.27 3.15
C ALA A 146 -6.18 7.55 2.79
N PHE A 147 -6.54 7.33 1.54
CA PHE A 147 -7.93 7.30 1.12
C PHE A 147 -8.21 6.09 0.24
N ASN A 148 -9.43 5.59 0.36
CA ASN A 148 -9.82 4.31 -0.20
C ASN A 148 -10.84 4.48 -1.32
N LYS A 149 -10.88 3.50 -2.20
CA LYS A 149 -11.91 3.35 -3.22
C LYS A 149 -12.52 1.95 -3.09
N ARG A 150 -13.76 1.84 -3.56
CA ARG A 150 -14.46 0.56 -3.69
C ARG A 150 -14.44 0.12 -5.15
N GLY A 151 -14.13 -1.14 -5.39
CA GLY A 151 -14.20 -1.76 -6.71
C GLY A 151 -14.42 -3.25 -6.57
N LEU A 152 -15.29 -3.83 -7.42
CA LEU A 152 -15.61 -5.27 -7.43
C LEU A 152 -15.94 -5.86 -6.04
N GLY A 153 -16.64 -5.08 -5.20
CA GLY A 153 -17.03 -5.50 -3.85
C GLY A 153 -15.96 -5.35 -2.77
N LYS A 154 -14.70 -5.07 -3.12
CA LYS A 154 -13.59 -4.83 -2.19
C LYS A 154 -13.32 -3.35 -1.92
N VAL A 155 -12.72 -3.05 -0.78
CA VAL A 155 -12.18 -1.73 -0.42
C VAL A 155 -10.67 -1.81 -0.47
N PHE A 156 -10.05 -0.88 -1.18
CA PHE A 156 -8.61 -0.82 -1.35
C PHE A 156 -8.07 0.59 -1.18
N THR A 157 -6.80 0.68 -0.79
CA THR A 157 -6.05 1.93 -0.73
C THR A 157 -5.93 2.50 -2.15
N HIS A 158 -6.58 3.63 -2.40
CA HIS A 158 -6.59 4.24 -3.73
C HIS A 158 -5.49 5.30 -3.88
N GLY A 159 -5.17 5.99 -2.79
CA GLY A 159 -4.15 7.01 -2.81
C GLY A 159 -3.79 7.56 -1.44
N VAL A 160 -2.94 8.59 -1.48
CA VAL A 160 -2.29 9.18 -0.33
C VAL A 160 -2.29 10.71 -0.43
N ASP A 161 -2.53 11.34 0.71
CA ASP A 161 -2.35 12.76 0.97
C ASP A 161 -1.15 12.93 1.88
N VAL A 162 -0.13 13.64 1.44
CA VAL A 162 1.05 13.94 2.26
C VAL A 162 1.12 15.43 2.49
N ALA A 163 1.12 15.85 3.75
CA ALA A 163 1.36 17.22 4.16
C ALA A 163 2.66 17.29 4.97
N VAL A 164 3.54 18.20 4.59
CA VAL A 164 4.86 18.39 5.19
C VAL A 164 4.97 19.84 5.65
N LYS A 165 5.44 20.01 6.88
CA LYS A 165 5.84 21.29 7.45
C LYS A 165 7.28 21.21 7.89
N ILE A 166 8.10 22.14 7.42
CA ILE A 166 9.52 22.26 7.77
C ILE A 166 9.70 23.55 8.54
N LYS A 167 10.37 23.52 9.68
CA LYS A 167 10.69 24.69 10.50
C LYS A 167 12.19 24.76 10.70
N TYR A 168 12.83 25.78 10.14
CA TYR A 168 14.28 26.01 10.28
C TYR A 168 14.59 26.73 11.59
N SER A 169 15.48 26.16 12.41
CA SER A 169 15.83 26.73 13.72
C SER A 169 16.65 28.02 13.61
N GLY A 170 17.51 28.13 12.59
CA GLY A 170 18.41 29.29 12.44
C GLY A 170 17.73 30.57 11.94
N THR A 171 16.73 30.44 11.06
CA THR A 171 16.06 31.58 10.43
C THR A 171 14.63 31.79 10.92
N GLY A 172 14.04 30.81 11.61
CA GLY A 172 12.61 30.79 11.95
C GLY A 172 11.68 30.55 10.75
N THR A 173 12.23 30.31 9.55
CA THR A 173 11.44 30.09 8.33
C THR A 173 10.59 28.82 8.46
N VAL A 174 9.31 28.93 8.10
CA VAL A 174 8.38 27.80 8.06
C VAL A 174 7.95 27.56 6.61
N ILE A 175 8.19 26.35 6.12
CA ILE A 175 7.74 25.88 4.81
C ILE A 175 6.62 24.89 5.01
N GLN A 176 5.53 25.03 4.25
CA GLN A 176 4.42 24.08 4.24
C GLN A 176 4.16 23.65 2.81
N ARG A 177 4.08 22.34 2.60
CA ARG A 177 3.81 21.70 1.32
C ARG A 177 2.83 20.57 1.52
N SER A 178 2.00 20.33 0.53
CA SER A 178 1.17 19.14 0.52
C SER A 178 0.95 18.63 -0.90
N VAL A 179 0.75 17.33 -1.05
CA VAL A 179 0.41 16.66 -2.32
C VAL A 179 -0.62 15.55 -2.12
N ARG A 180 -1.55 15.43 -3.07
CA ARG A 180 -2.40 14.25 -3.22
C ARG A 180 -1.94 13.45 -4.43
N LYS A 181 -1.77 12.14 -4.24
CA LYS A 181 -1.46 11.19 -5.30
C LYS A 181 -2.40 10.01 -5.19
N TYR A 182 -2.94 9.56 -6.30
CA TYR A 182 -3.66 8.28 -6.36
C TYR A 182 -3.16 7.48 -7.53
N GLY A 183 -3.24 6.16 -7.39
CA GLY A 183 -2.88 5.24 -8.45
C GLY A 183 -4.07 4.40 -8.87
N THR A 184 -4.07 4.05 -10.14
CA THR A 184 -4.90 2.99 -10.73
C THR A 184 -4.00 2.06 -11.49
N ALA A 185 -4.29 0.77 -11.45
CA ALA A 185 -3.54 -0.24 -12.15
C ALA A 185 -4.47 -1.03 -13.07
N SER A 186 -3.97 -1.38 -14.26
CA SER A 186 -4.64 -2.23 -15.24
C SER A 186 -3.59 -3.06 -15.96
N ASP A 187 -3.80 -4.37 -16.05
CA ASP A 187 -2.91 -5.33 -16.72
C ASP A 187 -1.44 -5.19 -16.26
N GLY A 188 -1.23 -4.99 -14.97
CA GLY A 188 0.11 -4.86 -14.38
C GLY A 188 0.79 -3.52 -14.64
N VAL A 189 0.08 -2.51 -15.18
CA VAL A 189 0.63 -1.17 -15.45
C VAL A 189 -0.03 -0.14 -14.54
N ASN A 190 0.76 0.52 -13.68
CA ASN A 190 0.26 1.56 -12.80
C ASN A 190 0.30 2.92 -13.45
N ASN A 191 -0.82 3.62 -13.32
CA ASN A 191 -1.00 5.00 -13.70
C ASN A 191 -1.20 5.81 -12.43
N PHE A 192 -0.28 6.75 -12.17
CA PHE A 192 -0.39 7.67 -11.06
C PHE A 192 -0.93 9.00 -11.54
N VAL A 193 -2.02 9.45 -10.94
CA VAL A 193 -2.61 10.73 -11.25
C VAL A 193 -2.45 11.66 -10.05
N VAL A 194 -2.09 12.90 -10.36
CA VAL A 194 -2.07 14.00 -9.39
C VAL A 194 -3.40 14.71 -9.52
N SER A 195 -4.24 14.66 -8.49
CA SER A 195 -5.39 15.54 -8.39
C SER A 195 -5.07 16.71 -7.48
N SER A 196 -5.64 17.88 -7.78
CA SER A 196 -5.77 18.97 -6.81
C SER A 196 -6.97 18.70 -5.92
N PRO A 197 -6.80 18.46 -4.62
CA PRO A 197 -7.90 18.47 -3.67
C PRO A 197 -8.23 19.88 -3.20
N ASP A 198 -9.30 19.99 -2.42
CA ASP A 198 -9.54 21.13 -1.53
C ASP A 198 -8.46 21.18 -0.42
N GLY A 199 -7.69 22.28 -0.35
CA GLY A 199 -6.66 22.55 0.67
C GLY A 199 -5.46 23.35 0.16
N PRO A 200 -4.47 23.68 1.00
CA PRO A 200 -3.25 24.40 0.61
C PRO A 200 -2.27 23.46 -0.10
N TRP A 201 -2.71 22.87 -1.21
CA TRP A 201 -1.94 21.92 -2.00
C TRP A 201 -0.96 22.65 -2.90
N THR A 202 0.26 22.15 -2.95
CA THR A 202 1.21 22.58 -3.96
C THR A 202 0.67 22.11 -5.30
N PRO A 203 0.73 22.91 -6.38
CA PRO A 203 0.41 22.44 -7.71
C PRO A 203 1.17 21.14 -8.03
N PRO A 204 0.65 20.27 -8.91
CA PRO A 204 1.28 18.99 -9.26
C PRO A 204 2.76 19.15 -9.63
N VAL A 205 3.67 18.80 -8.74
CA VAL A 205 5.11 18.82 -8.99
C VAL A 205 5.76 17.53 -8.51
N MET A 206 6.73 17.04 -9.29
CA MET A 206 7.54 15.86 -8.93
C MET A 206 8.51 16.15 -7.78
N ILE A 207 8.91 17.41 -7.64
CA ILE A 207 9.73 17.90 -6.53
C ILE A 207 8.84 18.79 -5.67
N LEU A 208 8.48 18.33 -4.48
CA LEU A 208 7.59 19.07 -3.58
C LEU A 208 8.35 20.18 -2.82
N TYR A 209 9.65 19.99 -2.62
CA TYR A 209 10.54 20.95 -1.99
C TYR A 209 12.00 20.70 -2.35
N GLN A 210 12.76 21.78 -2.56
CA GLN A 210 14.20 21.73 -2.76
C GLN A 210 14.87 22.91 -2.06
N ASP A 211 15.94 22.63 -1.32
CA ASP A 211 16.85 23.60 -0.73
C ASP A 211 18.29 23.13 -1.06
N PRO A 212 18.82 23.54 -2.23
CA PRO A 212 20.13 23.13 -2.71
C PRO A 212 21.29 23.45 -1.74
N PRO A 213 21.34 24.63 -1.08
CA PRO A 213 22.37 24.94 -0.10
C PRO A 213 22.49 23.89 1.02
N ASN A 214 21.36 23.41 1.54
CA ASN A 214 21.34 22.41 2.61
C ASN A 214 21.27 20.96 2.10
N LYS A 215 21.19 20.75 0.77
CA LYS A 215 20.95 19.46 0.11
C LYS A 215 19.69 18.76 0.62
N ILE A 216 18.64 19.54 0.84
CA ILE A 216 17.34 19.04 1.29
C ILE A 216 16.44 18.93 0.06
N GLU A 217 15.82 17.77 -0.10
CA GLU A 217 14.90 17.51 -1.21
C GLU A 217 13.79 16.58 -0.75
N LEU A 218 12.55 16.93 -1.11
CA LEU A 218 11.39 16.08 -0.97
C LEU A 218 10.96 15.65 -2.38
N LYS A 219 11.30 14.41 -2.73
CA LYS A 219 11.09 13.85 -4.05
C LYS A 219 9.85 12.99 -4.09
N CYS A 220 9.16 13.01 -5.23
CA CYS A 220 8.11 12.08 -5.59
C CYS A 220 8.53 11.42 -6.91
N GLU A 221 8.81 10.13 -6.88
CA GLU A 221 9.31 9.35 -8.03
C GLU A 221 8.40 8.16 -8.32
N GLU A 222 8.25 7.84 -9.60
CA GLU A 222 7.59 6.62 -10.04
C GLU A 222 8.68 5.57 -10.29
N ASN A 223 8.64 4.49 -9.50
CA ASN A 223 9.53 3.36 -9.61
C ASN A 223 8.87 2.32 -10.52
N SER A 224 9.03 2.49 -11.83
CA SER A 224 8.43 1.63 -12.87
C SER A 224 8.83 0.16 -12.72
N ASP A 225 10.08 -0.10 -12.33
CA ASP A 225 10.62 -1.44 -12.06
C ASP A 225 9.83 -2.23 -11.02
N ASN A 226 9.20 -1.54 -10.08
CA ASN A 226 8.39 -2.14 -9.03
C ASN A 226 6.93 -1.74 -9.14
N ASN A 227 6.56 -0.91 -10.12
CA ASN A 227 5.23 -0.35 -10.24
C ASN A 227 4.81 0.43 -8.97
N GLN A 228 5.71 1.22 -8.37
CA GLN A 228 5.44 1.92 -7.11
C GLN A 228 5.52 3.43 -7.27
N LEU A 229 4.73 4.16 -6.49
CA LEU A 229 4.97 5.58 -6.25
C LEU A 229 5.74 5.73 -4.94
N VAL A 230 6.87 6.44 -4.99
CA VAL A 230 7.75 6.65 -3.84
C VAL A 230 7.89 8.14 -3.56
N LEU A 231 7.48 8.57 -2.37
CA LEU A 231 7.77 9.90 -1.84
C LEU A 231 8.85 9.77 -0.78
N GLU A 232 10.02 10.35 -1.04
CA GLU A 232 11.18 10.25 -0.17
C GLU A 232 11.57 11.63 0.35
N PHE A 233 11.66 11.72 1.68
CA PHE A 233 12.22 12.87 2.38
C PHE A 233 13.44 12.45 3.20
N ALA A 234 14.55 12.19 2.51
CA ALA A 234 15.77 11.69 3.13
C ALA A 234 16.29 12.58 4.28
N ALA A 235 16.12 13.91 4.16
CA ALA A 235 16.51 14.86 5.20
C ALA A 235 15.70 14.77 6.50
N CYS A 236 14.57 14.07 6.52
CA CYS A 236 13.78 13.79 7.72
C CYS A 236 13.64 12.28 7.98
N GLY A 237 14.37 11.43 7.24
CA GLY A 237 14.33 9.98 7.39
C GLY A 237 12.98 9.34 7.04
N ILE A 238 12.19 9.95 6.15
CA ILE A 238 10.84 9.45 5.80
C ILE A 238 10.81 8.90 4.38
N ARG A 239 10.16 7.74 4.20
CA ARG A 239 9.84 7.19 2.88
C ARG A 239 8.40 6.68 2.87
N ILE A 240 7.60 7.18 1.94
CA ILE A 240 6.21 6.79 1.74
C ILE A 240 6.13 6.06 0.41
N THR A 241 5.53 4.88 0.40
CA THR A 241 5.42 4.05 -0.81
C THR A 241 3.99 3.60 -1.01
N LEU A 242 3.43 3.86 -2.19
CA LEU A 242 2.10 3.45 -2.59
C LEU A 242 2.20 2.43 -3.74
N VAL A 243 1.60 1.26 -3.53
CA VAL A 243 1.32 0.26 -4.55
C VAL A 243 -0.20 0.30 -4.80
N PRO A 244 -0.67 0.81 -5.94
CA PRO A 244 -2.09 0.84 -6.24
C PRO A 244 -2.66 -0.55 -6.50
N TYR A 245 -3.97 -0.70 -6.30
CA TYR A 245 -4.68 -1.93 -6.59
C TYR A 245 -4.97 -2.09 -8.08
N ASP A 246 -4.58 -3.23 -8.65
CA ASP A 246 -5.01 -3.65 -9.99
C ASP A 246 -6.39 -4.30 -9.95
N ILE A 247 -7.33 -3.71 -10.69
CA ILE A 247 -8.73 -4.16 -10.73
C ILE A 247 -8.89 -5.38 -11.64
N GLU A 248 -8.03 -5.52 -12.65
CA GLU A 248 -8.04 -6.63 -13.60
C GLU A 248 -7.31 -7.83 -13.00
N ASP A 249 -6.08 -7.64 -12.52
CA ASP A 249 -5.25 -8.72 -11.96
C ASP A 249 -5.68 -9.15 -10.54
N ARG A 250 -6.27 -8.24 -9.76
CA ARG A 250 -6.86 -8.52 -8.43
C ARG A 250 -5.88 -9.20 -7.46
N ILE A 251 -6.04 -10.50 -7.20
CA ILE A 251 -5.19 -11.26 -6.27
C ILE A 251 -3.91 -11.74 -6.95
N ASP A 252 -3.91 -11.77 -8.29
CA ASP A 252 -2.83 -12.25 -9.15
C ASP A 252 -1.84 -11.14 -9.49
N GLN A 253 -2.11 -9.90 -9.05
CA GLN A 253 -1.21 -8.77 -9.24
C GLN A 253 0.17 -9.06 -8.63
N ALA A 254 1.23 -8.60 -9.31
CA ALA A 254 2.60 -8.95 -8.98
C ALA A 254 3.03 -8.51 -7.57
N GLN A 255 2.63 -7.32 -7.12
CA GLN A 255 3.01 -6.78 -5.81
C GLN A 255 1.81 -6.61 -4.90
N ILE A 256 2.02 -6.75 -3.58
CA ILE A 256 0.93 -6.53 -2.63
C ILE A 256 0.54 -5.04 -2.66
N PRO A 257 -0.74 -4.72 -2.92
CA PRO A 257 -1.22 -3.35 -2.96
C PRO A 257 -1.36 -2.78 -1.55
N GLY A 258 -1.03 -1.50 -1.40
CA GLY A 258 -1.08 -0.83 -0.11
C GLY A 258 -0.26 0.45 -0.03
N LEU A 259 -0.23 1.03 1.15
CA LEU A 259 0.56 2.20 1.50
C LEU A 259 1.49 1.84 2.67
N SER A 260 2.78 2.14 2.52
CA SER A 260 3.78 1.99 3.57
C SER A 260 4.37 3.36 3.91
N VAL A 261 4.51 3.67 5.19
CA VAL A 261 5.25 4.83 5.69
C VAL A 261 6.39 4.34 6.57
N ALA A 262 7.62 4.40 6.04
CA ALA A 262 8.84 4.05 6.74
C ALA A 262 9.49 5.30 7.35
N VAL A 263 10.03 5.13 8.55
CA VAL A 263 10.75 6.14 9.32
C VAL A 263 12.08 5.54 9.74
N ASN A 264 13.19 6.19 9.37
CA ASN A 264 14.51 5.83 9.85
C ASN A 264 14.75 6.45 11.23
N CYS A 265 14.75 5.64 12.29
CA CYS A 265 14.96 6.08 13.67
C CYS A 265 16.41 6.44 14.00
N ALA A 266 17.37 6.00 13.18
CA ALA A 266 18.77 6.42 13.31
C ALA A 266 19.04 7.78 12.65
N HIS A 267 17.99 8.37 12.07
CA HIS A 267 18.00 9.71 11.50
C HIS A 267 17.84 10.78 12.55
#